data_AF-A0A8D5ZIB6-F1
#
_entry.id   AF-A0A8D5ZIB6-F1
#
_cell.length_a   1.000
_cell.length_b   1.000
_cell.length_c   1.000
_cell.angle_alpha   90.00
_cell.angle_beta   90.00
_cell.angle_gamma   90.00
#
_symmetry.space_group_name_H-M   'P 1'
#
loop_
_entity.id
_entity.type
_entity.pdbx_description
1 polymer ?
#
loop_
_entity_poly.entity_id
_entity_poly.type
_entity_poly.pdbx_seq_one_letter_code
_entity_poly.pdbx_strand_id
1 'polypeptide(L)'
;MLFLYQATSISQALTNLATEIINAIPSIILFIIIVLIGYIVAVIVSDIVGRVLRTVFTHSSVNISASLVAGTVKALIILLSLAIALSILQLGAASTYIAIIARYLPYLAGAILLLTLGMSLINVLLDYMARQMPIQDQFISVILSVLRFGLYAVIITIAAELAIFEWVPLVSSYLFYDILIGSIVLLFSFSITDKALDTIAKNDPNAGYITTYGRFLLYTIFILIAVAIIVQPFGNVTSILQTLAWGLAIAFGIMLIPLIYMFVKKMVAEVK
;
A
#
# COMPACT_ATOMS: atom_id res chain seq x y z
N MET A 1 0.82 -63.24 12.56
CA MET A 1 1.87 -62.31 13.04
C MET A 1 1.71 -60.88 12.51
N LEU A 2 1.25 -60.65 11.27
CA LEU A 2 1.04 -59.29 10.71
C LEU A 2 -0.04 -58.44 11.42
N PHE A 3 -1.14 -59.07 11.88
CA PHE A 3 -2.21 -58.39 12.64
C PHE A 3 -1.81 -57.97 14.06
N LEU A 4 -0.91 -58.72 14.72
CA LEU A 4 -0.43 -58.39 16.06
C LEU A 4 0.53 -57.19 16.06
N TYR A 5 1.26 -56.96 14.96
CA TYR A 5 2.14 -55.81 14.76
C TYR A 5 1.36 -54.51 14.48
N GLN A 6 0.24 -54.62 13.74
CA GLN A 6 -0.65 -53.47 13.51
C GLN A 6 -1.42 -53.06 14.78
N ALA A 7 -1.89 -54.01 15.58
CA ALA A 7 -2.56 -53.71 16.85
C ALA A 7 -1.63 -53.02 17.86
N THR A 8 -0.35 -53.42 17.92
CA THR A 8 0.66 -52.70 18.70
C THR A 8 0.90 -51.29 18.17
N SER A 9 0.90 -51.08 16.85
CA SER A 9 1.06 -49.73 16.26
C SER A 9 -0.10 -48.76 16.55
N ILE A 10 -1.36 -49.23 16.55
CA ILE A 10 -2.53 -48.40 16.86
C ILE A 10 -2.58 -48.09 18.36
N SER A 11 -2.33 -49.10 19.20
CA SER A 11 -2.22 -48.90 20.65
C SER A 11 -1.12 -47.90 20.98
N GLN A 12 0.05 -48.02 20.34
CA GLN A 12 1.16 -47.09 20.54
C GLN A 12 0.80 -45.67 20.10
N ALA A 13 0.14 -45.51 18.94
CA ALA A 13 -0.30 -44.21 18.46
C ALA A 13 -1.33 -43.56 19.40
N LEU A 14 -2.28 -44.33 19.93
CA LEU A 14 -3.26 -43.84 20.90
C LEU A 14 -2.61 -43.46 22.24
N THR A 15 -1.66 -44.26 22.73
CA THR A 15 -0.91 -43.93 23.96
C THR A 15 -0.04 -42.70 23.76
N ASN A 16 0.55 -42.50 22.58
CA ASN A 16 1.33 -41.31 22.26
C ASN A 16 0.43 -40.07 22.20
N LEU A 17 -0.74 -40.14 21.56
CA LEU A 17 -1.72 -39.05 21.53
C LEU A 17 -2.24 -38.70 22.93
N ALA A 18 -2.57 -39.70 23.75
CA ALA A 18 -3.01 -39.48 25.12
C ALA A 18 -1.92 -38.77 25.95
N THR A 19 -0.66 -39.15 25.77
CA THR A 19 0.48 -38.54 26.44
C THR A 19 0.71 -37.10 25.98
N GLU A 20 0.59 -36.83 24.68
CA GLU A 20 0.68 -35.46 24.13
C GLU A 20 -0.42 -34.55 24.69
N ILE A 21 -1.67 -35.03 24.75
CA ILE A 21 -2.79 -34.24 25.31
C ILE A 21 -2.56 -33.93 26.79
N ILE A 22 -2.14 -34.92 27.58
CA ILE A 22 -1.88 -34.73 29.02
C ILE A 22 -0.75 -33.73 29.23
N ASN A 23 0.33 -33.83 28.44
CA ASN A 23 1.47 -32.92 28.52
C ASN A 23 1.14 -31.50 28.01
N ALA A 24 0.09 -31.33 27.20
CA ALA A 24 -0.36 -30.02 26.73
C ALA A 24 -1.09 -29.21 27.81
N ILE A 25 -1.72 -29.87 28.80
CA ILE A 25 -2.58 -29.21 29.82
C ILE A 25 -1.89 -28.04 30.52
N PRO A 26 -0.65 -28.16 31.04
CA PRO A 26 0.03 -27.04 31.68
C PRO A 26 0.21 -25.83 30.74
N SER A 27 0.55 -26.07 29.47
CA SER A 27 0.73 -25.01 28.48
C SER A 27 -0.58 -24.29 28.13
N ILE A 28 -1.70 -25.03 28.12
CA ILE A 28 -3.05 -24.45 27.88
C ILE A 28 -3.45 -23.53 29.04
N ILE A 29 -3.19 -23.94 30.29
CA ILE A 29 -3.47 -23.11 31.45
C ILE A 29 -2.65 -21.81 31.38
N LEU A 30 -1.36 -21.91 31.04
CA LEU A 30 -0.47 -20.76 30.92
C LEU A 30 -0.90 -19.83 29.76
N PHE A 31 -1.31 -20.40 28.63
CA PHE A 31 -1.92 -19.66 27.51
C PHE A 31 -3.11 -18.82 27.96
N ILE A 32 -4.07 -19.42 28.68
CA ILE A 32 -5.28 -18.72 29.16
C ILE A 32 -4.90 -17.55 30.06
N ILE A 33 -3.95 -17.77 30.99
CA ILE A 33 -3.50 -16.73 31.93
C ILE A 33 -2.88 -15.55 31.17
N ILE A 34 -1.98 -15.81 30.21
CA ILE A 34 -1.34 -14.74 29.44
C ILE A 34 -2.38 -13.95 28.63
N VAL A 35 -3.31 -14.62 27.95
CA VAL A 35 -4.36 -13.95 27.17
C VAL A 35 -5.22 -13.07 28.06
N LEU A 36 -5.63 -13.56 29.24
CA LEU A 36 -6.41 -12.79 30.20
C LEU A 36 -5.65 -11.55 30.69
N ILE A 37 -4.39 -11.70 31.10
CA ILE A 37 -3.56 -10.58 31.55
C ILE A 37 -3.39 -9.56 30.42
N GLY A 38 -3.04 -10.01 29.21
CA GLY A 38 -2.85 -9.12 28.08
C GLY A 38 -4.12 -8.38 27.68
N TYR A 39 -5.30 -9.01 27.77
CA TYR A 39 -6.57 -8.33 27.54
C TYR A 39 -6.82 -7.23 28.59
N ILE A 40 -6.59 -7.51 29.87
CA ILE A 40 -6.73 -6.53 30.95
C ILE A 40 -5.78 -5.34 30.72
N VAL A 41 -4.52 -5.61 30.42
CA VAL A 41 -3.52 -4.59 30.10
C VAL A 41 -3.94 -3.77 28.88
N ALA A 42 -4.44 -4.41 27.82
CA ALA A 42 -4.88 -3.74 26.61
C ALA A 42 -6.02 -2.75 26.87
N VAL A 43 -7.01 -3.13 27.70
CA VAL A 43 -8.12 -2.24 28.09
C VAL A 43 -7.59 -1.04 28.86
N ILE A 44 -6.77 -1.26 29.88
CA ILE A 44 -6.23 -0.18 30.73
C ILE A 44 -5.40 0.80 29.89
N VAL A 45 -4.46 0.29 29.09
CA VAL A 45 -3.57 1.13 28.27
C VAL A 45 -4.36 1.89 27.21
N SER A 46 -5.31 1.23 26.54
CA SER A 46 -6.18 1.88 25.55
C SER A 46 -6.96 3.05 26.15
N ASP A 47 -7.53 2.87 27.34
CA ASP A 47 -8.31 3.93 28.00
C ASP A 47 -7.42 5.10 28.41
N ILE A 48 -6.20 4.85 28.89
CA ILE A 48 -5.22 5.88 29.20
C ILE A 48 -4.85 6.66 27.94
N VAL A 49 -4.48 5.96 26.86
CA VAL A 49 -4.14 6.57 25.57
C VAL A 49 -5.30 7.40 25.05
N GLY A 50 -6.52 6.87 25.09
CA GLY A 50 -7.72 7.57 24.65
C GLY A 50 -7.98 8.87 25.42
N ARG A 51 -7.77 8.86 26.74
CA ARG A 51 -7.90 10.07 27.57
C ARG A 51 -6.82 11.10 27.24
N VAL A 52 -5.56 10.69 27.17
CA VAL A 52 -4.43 11.58 26.85
C VAL A 52 -4.62 12.23 25.49
N LEU A 53 -4.97 11.45 24.47
CA LEU A 53 -5.15 11.97 23.12
C LEU A 53 -6.34 12.90 22.98
N ARG A 54 -7.45 12.67 23.69
CA ARG A 54 -8.56 13.63 23.71
C ARG A 54 -8.10 14.98 24.25
N THR A 55 -7.35 15.01 25.34
CA THR A 55 -6.82 16.26 25.91
C THR A 55 -5.88 16.97 24.93
N VAL A 56 -4.99 16.24 24.28
CA VAL A 56 -4.02 16.82 23.32
C VAL A 56 -4.72 17.33 22.05
N PHE A 57 -5.65 16.56 21.48
CA PHE A 57 -6.30 16.89 20.21
C PHE A 57 -7.48 17.86 20.34
N THR A 58 -7.91 18.22 21.56
CA THR A 58 -8.99 19.22 21.79
C THR A 58 -8.68 20.58 21.13
N HIS A 59 -7.39 20.91 20.95
CA HIS A 59 -6.95 22.17 20.34
C HIS A 59 -6.37 22.02 18.93
N SER A 60 -6.32 20.79 18.40
CA SER A 60 -5.75 20.53 17.09
C SER A 60 -6.85 20.48 16.03
N SER A 61 -6.70 21.26 14.97
CA SER A 61 -7.50 21.17 13.75
C SER A 61 -7.15 19.96 12.88
N VAL A 62 -6.75 18.88 13.53
CA VAL A 62 -6.25 17.63 12.97
C VAL A 62 -7.27 16.56 13.34
N ASN A 63 -7.94 15.99 12.34
CA ASN A 63 -9.04 15.04 12.51
C ASN A 63 -8.54 13.63 12.86
N ILE A 64 -7.78 13.49 13.96
CA ILE A 64 -7.39 12.19 14.48
C ILE A 64 -8.42 11.77 15.51
N SER A 65 -9.15 10.70 15.22
CA SER A 65 -10.02 10.08 16.20
C SER A 65 -9.18 9.43 17.29
N ALA A 66 -9.11 10.10 18.46
CA ALA A 66 -8.46 9.57 19.65
C ALA A 66 -8.94 8.15 20.00
N SER A 67 -10.20 7.84 19.70
CA SER A 67 -10.77 6.49 19.82
C SER A 67 -10.18 5.48 18.85
N LEU A 68 -9.85 5.87 17.61
CA LEU A 68 -9.22 4.99 16.63
C LEU A 68 -7.78 4.67 17.04
N VAL A 69 -7.03 5.66 17.50
CA VAL A 69 -5.66 5.44 18.01
C VAL A 69 -5.68 4.54 19.25
N ALA A 70 -6.55 4.84 20.22
CA ALA A 70 -6.73 4.01 21.40
C ALA A 70 -7.14 2.57 21.04
N GLY A 71 -8.10 2.41 20.13
CA GLY A 71 -8.54 1.10 19.64
C GLY A 71 -7.42 0.34 18.91
N THR A 72 -6.59 1.04 18.15
CA THR A 72 -5.39 0.45 17.51
C THR A 72 -4.41 -0.06 18.56
N VAL A 73 -4.10 0.76 19.58
CA VAL A 73 -3.21 0.36 20.67
C VAL A 73 -3.77 -0.86 21.41
N LYS A 74 -5.09 -0.87 21.67
CA LYS A 74 -5.78 -2.03 22.26
C LYS A 74 -5.57 -3.29 21.42
N ALA A 75 -5.84 -3.21 20.12
CA ALA A 75 -5.69 -4.33 19.20
C ALA A 75 -4.24 -4.82 19.16
N LEU A 76 -3.27 -3.90 19.11
CA LEU A 76 -1.85 -4.22 19.12
C LEU A 76 -1.46 -5.02 20.37
N ILE A 77 -1.84 -4.56 21.56
CA ILE A 77 -1.50 -5.25 22.81
C ILE A 77 -2.16 -6.64 22.87
N ILE A 78 -3.40 -6.77 22.41
CA ILE A 78 -4.10 -8.06 22.34
C ILE A 78 -3.38 -9.01 21.37
N LEU A 79 -3.02 -8.55 20.18
CA LEU A 79 -2.33 -9.37 19.18
C LEU A 79 -0.95 -9.81 19.66
N LEU A 80 -0.20 -8.92 20.31
CA LEU A 80 1.10 -9.26 20.90
C LEU A 80 0.96 -10.25 22.07
N SER A 81 -0.04 -10.05 22.93
CA SER A 81 -0.33 -11.03 24.00
C SER A 81 -0.68 -12.40 23.44
N LEU A 82 -1.52 -12.44 22.41
CA LEU A 82 -1.91 -13.67 21.74
C LEU A 82 -0.70 -14.33 21.05
N ALA A 83 0.18 -13.55 20.43
CA ALA A 83 1.42 -14.05 19.84
C ALA A 83 2.29 -14.76 20.89
N ILE A 84 2.51 -14.11 22.03
CA ILE A 84 3.29 -14.67 23.14
C ILE A 84 2.60 -15.92 23.69
N ALA A 85 1.30 -15.87 23.92
CA ALA A 85 0.53 -17.00 24.44
C ALA A 85 0.54 -18.20 23.47
N LEU A 86 0.41 -17.98 22.16
CA LEU A 86 0.47 -19.07 21.19
C LEU A 86 1.89 -19.66 21.10
N SER A 87 2.94 -18.85 21.25
CA SER A 87 4.33 -19.32 21.14
C SER A 87 4.74 -20.35 22.20
N ILE A 88 4.06 -20.38 23.34
CA ILE A 88 4.34 -21.29 24.46
C ILE A 88 3.46 -22.55 24.43
N LEU A 89 2.47 -22.61 23.53
CA LEU A 89 1.48 -23.68 23.50
C LEU A 89 2.10 -24.96 22.90
N GLN A 90 2.05 -26.06 23.64
CA GLN A 90 2.67 -27.33 23.24
C GLN A 90 1.59 -28.35 22.88
N LEU A 91 1.22 -28.42 21.59
CA LEU A 91 0.16 -29.29 21.06
C LEU A 91 0.72 -30.46 20.23
N GLY A 92 1.89 -30.98 20.60
CA GLY A 92 2.56 -32.04 19.82
C GLY A 92 2.81 -31.61 18.38
N ALA A 93 2.34 -32.40 17.41
CA ALA A 93 2.51 -32.11 15.98
C ALA A 93 1.91 -30.77 15.52
N ALA A 94 0.87 -30.26 16.20
CA ALA A 94 0.24 -28.99 15.83
C ALA A 94 1.05 -27.75 16.24
N SER A 95 2.05 -27.91 17.12
CA SER A 95 2.87 -26.80 17.64
C SER A 95 3.58 -26.02 16.53
N THR A 96 3.96 -26.68 15.43
CA THR A 96 4.58 -26.03 14.27
C THR A 96 3.66 -25.00 13.62
N TYR A 97 2.38 -25.34 13.41
CA TYR A 97 1.41 -24.43 12.81
C TYR A 97 1.04 -23.29 13.77
N ILE A 98 0.89 -23.60 15.06
CA ILE A 98 0.64 -22.58 16.08
C ILE A 98 1.81 -21.59 16.19
N ALA A 99 3.06 -22.07 16.09
CA ALA A 99 4.24 -21.21 16.09
C ALA A 99 4.30 -20.27 14.88
N ILE A 100 3.84 -20.72 13.70
CA ILE A 100 3.71 -19.86 12.51
C ILE A 100 2.68 -18.75 12.77
N ILE A 101 1.51 -19.10 13.31
CA ILE A 101 0.47 -18.10 13.67
C ILE A 101 1.00 -17.11 14.72
N ALA A 102 1.68 -17.62 15.75
CA ALA A 102 2.28 -16.80 16.80
C ALA A 102 3.27 -15.79 16.23
N ARG A 103 4.08 -16.19 15.24
CA ARG A 103 5.02 -15.31 14.56
C ARG A 103 4.34 -14.31 13.63
N TYR A 104 3.19 -14.64 13.04
CA TYR A 104 2.43 -13.76 12.16
C TYR A 104 1.76 -12.58 12.89
N LEU A 105 1.19 -12.84 14.06
CA LEU A 105 0.39 -11.84 14.79
C LEU A 105 1.08 -10.49 15.05
N PRO A 106 2.38 -10.42 15.42
CA PRO A 106 3.10 -9.15 15.56
C PRO A 106 3.20 -8.35 14.25
N TYR A 107 3.39 -9.00 13.10
CA TYR A 107 3.45 -8.33 11.80
C TYR A 107 2.08 -7.78 11.42
N LEU A 108 1.02 -8.54 11.67
CA LEU A 108 -0.35 -8.07 11.51
C LEU A 108 -0.64 -6.85 12.40
N ALA A 109 -0.20 -6.89 13.67
CA ALA A 109 -0.33 -5.74 14.57
C ALA A 109 0.42 -4.51 14.05
N GLY A 110 1.63 -4.69 13.53
CA GLY A 110 2.42 -3.65 12.87
C GLY A 110 1.71 -3.06 11.65
N ALA A 111 1.13 -3.90 10.79
CA ALA A 111 0.38 -3.46 9.62
C ALA A 111 -0.87 -2.66 10.00
N ILE A 112 -1.64 -3.11 10.99
CA ILE A 112 -2.81 -2.37 11.50
C ILE A 112 -2.39 -1.00 12.04
N LEU A 113 -1.29 -0.95 12.81
CA LEU A 113 -0.76 0.30 13.34
C LEU A 113 -0.31 1.24 12.22
N LEU A 114 0.39 0.74 11.20
CA LEU A 114 0.81 1.54 10.05
C LEU A 114 -0.39 2.09 9.28
N LEU A 115 -1.43 1.28 9.06
CA LEU A 115 -2.62 1.74 8.38
C LEU A 115 -3.33 2.82 9.20
N THR A 116 -3.56 2.63 10.49
CA THR A 116 -4.33 3.62 11.27
C THR A 116 -3.50 4.86 11.60
N LEU A 117 -2.30 4.69 12.17
CA LEU A 117 -1.45 5.81 12.58
C LEU A 117 -0.67 6.41 11.42
N GLY A 118 -0.16 5.60 10.50
CA GLY A 118 0.57 6.09 9.34
C GLY A 118 -0.32 6.94 8.43
N MET A 119 -1.54 6.48 8.10
CA MET A 119 -2.49 7.30 7.32
C MET A 119 -2.90 8.57 8.07
N SER A 120 -3.08 8.47 9.40
CA SER A 120 -3.37 9.62 10.25
C SER A 120 -2.26 10.67 10.21
N LEU A 121 -1.00 10.26 10.35
CA LEU A 121 0.18 11.14 10.28
C LEU A 121 0.32 11.83 8.92
N ILE A 122 0.02 11.12 7.84
CA ILE A 122 0.02 11.69 6.48
C ILE A 122 -0.97 12.85 6.37
N ASN A 123 -2.19 12.68 6.91
CA ASN A 123 -3.16 13.76 6.94
C ASN A 123 -2.65 14.97 7.71
N VAL A 124 -2.08 14.76 8.91
CA VAL A 124 -1.51 15.85 9.70
C VAL A 124 -0.44 16.61 8.92
N LEU A 125 0.49 15.88 8.31
CA LEU A 125 1.60 16.46 7.56
C LEU A 125 1.09 17.30 6.40
N LEU A 126 0.15 16.77 5.62
CA LEU A 126 -0.35 17.45 4.43
C LEU A 126 -1.25 18.62 4.76
N ASP A 127 -2.07 18.50 5.80
CA ASP A 127 -2.89 19.60 6.28
C ASP A 127 -2.02 20.73 6.85
N TYR A 128 -0.91 20.39 7.51
CA TYR A 128 0.10 21.37 7.93
C TYR A 128 0.75 22.06 6.72
N MET A 129 1.22 21.30 5.73
CA MET A 129 1.80 21.86 4.49
C MET A 129 0.81 22.78 3.77
N ALA A 130 -0.46 22.36 3.64
CA ALA A 130 -1.51 23.15 3.00
C ALA A 130 -1.73 24.51 3.67
N ARG A 131 -1.58 24.58 5.00
CA ARG A 131 -1.74 25.84 5.76
C ARG A 131 -0.57 26.80 5.61
N GLN A 132 0.64 26.26 5.42
CA GLN A 132 1.84 27.08 5.21
C GLN A 132 1.94 27.63 3.79
N MET A 133 1.15 27.07 2.85
CA MET A 133 1.14 27.48 1.45
C MET A 133 -0.07 28.38 1.16
N PRO A 134 0.08 29.48 0.41
CA PRO A 134 -1.06 30.30 -0.02
C PRO A 134 -1.93 29.50 -1.02
N ILE A 135 -3.11 29.08 -0.56
CA ILE A 135 -4.04 28.10 -1.20
C ILE A 135 -4.64 28.57 -2.55
N GLN A 136 -4.20 29.70 -3.13
CA GLN A 136 -4.77 30.20 -4.38
C GLN A 136 -4.19 29.58 -5.67
N ASP A 137 -3.09 28.82 -5.60
CA ASP A 137 -2.53 28.17 -6.78
C ASP A 137 -3.07 26.73 -6.95
N GLN A 138 -3.84 26.52 -8.03
CA GLN A 138 -4.29 25.21 -8.50
C GLN A 138 -3.13 24.20 -8.68
N PHE A 139 -1.89 24.65 -8.86
CA PHE A 139 -0.73 23.74 -8.89
C PHE A 139 -0.48 23.08 -7.54
N ILE A 140 -0.58 23.86 -6.46
CA ILE A 140 -0.22 23.43 -5.12
C ILE A 140 -1.24 22.40 -4.63
N SER A 141 -2.52 22.59 -4.94
CA SER A 141 -3.56 21.60 -4.63
C SER A 141 -3.32 20.26 -5.34
N VAL A 142 -2.84 20.30 -6.59
CA VAL A 142 -2.45 19.11 -7.34
C VAL A 142 -1.25 18.41 -6.69
N ILE A 143 -0.18 19.15 -6.38
CA ILE A 143 1.01 18.60 -5.72
C ILE A 143 0.64 17.94 -4.41
N LEU A 144 -0.15 18.61 -3.56
CA LEU A 144 -0.56 18.07 -2.27
C LEU A 144 -1.45 16.83 -2.43
N SER A 145 -2.30 16.78 -3.46
CA SER A 145 -3.14 15.60 -3.74
C SER A 145 -2.31 14.41 -4.20
N VAL A 146 -1.32 14.63 -5.05
CA VAL A 146 -0.40 13.60 -5.54
C VAL A 146 0.48 13.11 -4.41
N LEU A 147 1.00 14.02 -3.58
CA LEU A 147 1.78 13.67 -2.39
C LEU A 147 0.93 12.87 -1.39
N ARG A 148 -0.35 13.24 -1.20
CA ARG A 148 -1.30 12.47 -0.39
C ARG A 148 -1.45 11.05 -0.85
N PHE A 149 -1.77 10.88 -2.13
CA PHE A 149 -1.93 9.56 -2.71
C PHE A 149 -0.61 8.77 -2.64
N GLY A 150 0.52 9.39 -2.95
CA GLY A 150 1.84 8.77 -2.91
C GLY A 150 2.22 8.27 -1.52
N LEU A 151 2.03 9.09 -0.49
CA LEU A 151 2.32 8.69 0.88
C LEU A 151 1.37 7.57 1.36
N TYR A 152 0.08 7.63 1.00
CA TYR A 152 -0.85 6.53 1.28
C TYR A 152 -0.44 5.24 0.60
N ALA A 153 -0.06 5.30 -0.68
CA ALA A 153 0.43 4.16 -1.42
C ALA A 153 1.63 3.50 -0.73
N VAL A 154 2.59 4.29 -0.25
CA VAL A 154 3.74 3.79 0.51
C VAL A 154 3.30 3.08 1.80
N ILE A 155 2.45 3.71 2.62
CA ILE A 155 1.98 3.11 3.87
C ILE A 155 1.20 1.81 3.63
N ILE A 156 0.30 1.81 2.65
CA ILE A 156 -0.50 0.62 2.31
C ILE A 156 0.42 -0.50 1.78
N THR A 157 1.43 -0.17 0.98
CA THR A 157 2.39 -1.15 0.46
C THR A 157 3.18 -1.80 1.60
N ILE A 158 3.73 -1.00 2.52
CA ILE A 158 4.48 -1.54 3.67
C ILE A 158 3.57 -2.39 4.57
N ALA A 159 2.33 -1.93 4.81
CA ALA A 159 1.37 -2.70 5.60
C ALA A 159 0.98 -4.02 4.92
N ALA A 160 0.80 -4.02 3.60
CA ALA A 160 0.50 -5.22 2.82
C ALA A 160 1.70 -6.18 2.78
N GLU A 161 2.93 -5.67 2.73
CA GLU A 161 4.15 -6.48 2.84
C GLU A 161 4.15 -7.26 4.16
N LEU A 162 4.00 -6.55 5.28
CA LEU A 162 4.04 -7.15 6.62
C LEU A 162 2.89 -8.13 6.87
N ALA A 163 1.67 -7.80 6.44
CA ALA A 163 0.48 -8.60 6.74
C ALA A 163 0.21 -9.72 5.73
N ILE A 164 0.67 -9.59 4.48
CA ILE A 164 0.27 -10.50 3.40
C ILE A 164 1.50 -11.07 2.72
N PHE A 165 2.33 -10.24 2.10
CA PHE A 165 3.33 -10.75 1.14
C PHE A 165 4.50 -11.48 1.81
N GLU A 166 4.89 -11.09 3.03
CA GLU A 166 5.89 -11.83 3.82
C GLU A 166 5.42 -13.26 4.14
N TRP A 167 4.11 -13.47 4.24
CA TRP A 167 3.50 -14.75 4.63
C TRP A 167 2.92 -15.55 3.46
N VAL A 168 2.64 -14.89 2.34
CA VAL A 168 2.06 -15.47 1.12
C VAL A 168 3.01 -15.22 -0.06
N PRO A 169 4.05 -16.06 -0.23
CA PRO A 169 5.08 -15.87 -1.27
C PRO A 169 4.57 -16.05 -2.71
N LEU A 170 3.32 -16.49 -2.88
CA LEU A 170 2.68 -16.71 -4.17
C LEU A 170 2.25 -15.40 -4.86
N VAL A 171 2.20 -14.28 -4.14
CA VAL A 171 1.84 -12.97 -4.69
C VAL A 171 3.04 -12.05 -4.55
N SER A 172 3.62 -11.59 -5.67
CA SER A 172 4.73 -10.65 -5.61
C SER A 172 4.24 -9.28 -5.13
N SER A 173 4.85 -8.74 -4.08
CA SER A 173 4.56 -7.40 -3.56
C SER A 173 4.81 -6.29 -4.58
N TYR A 174 5.73 -6.52 -5.51
CA TYR A 174 6.01 -5.62 -6.64
C TYR A 174 4.78 -5.30 -7.48
N LEU A 175 3.87 -6.27 -7.73
CA LEU A 175 2.66 -6.00 -8.52
C LEU A 175 1.75 -4.96 -7.87
N PHE A 176 1.61 -5.04 -6.55
CA PHE A 176 0.77 -4.09 -5.81
C PHE A 176 1.43 -2.70 -5.80
N TYR A 177 2.74 -2.64 -5.59
CA TYR A 177 3.52 -1.41 -5.62
C TYR A 177 3.49 -0.73 -6.99
N ASP A 178 3.74 -1.48 -8.06
CA ASP A 178 3.83 -0.96 -9.42
C ASP A 178 2.48 -0.42 -9.93
N ILE A 179 1.36 -1.03 -9.51
CA ILE A 179 0.01 -0.51 -9.78
C ILE A 179 -0.22 0.85 -9.11
N LEU A 180 0.19 0.98 -7.85
CA LEU A 180 0.03 2.24 -7.12
C LEU A 180 0.92 3.35 -7.71
N ILE A 181 2.18 3.05 -8.01
CA ILE A 181 3.10 4.01 -8.64
C ILE A 181 2.62 4.39 -10.04
N GLY A 182 2.20 3.43 -10.86
CA GLY A 182 1.64 3.71 -12.19
C GLY A 182 0.43 4.65 -12.11
N SER A 183 -0.44 4.44 -11.13
CA SER A 183 -1.61 5.30 -10.89
C SER A 183 -1.23 6.73 -10.48
N ILE A 184 -0.21 6.90 -9.63
CA ILE A 184 0.32 8.21 -9.22
C ILE A 184 0.90 8.96 -10.41
N VAL A 185 1.70 8.26 -11.21
CA VAL A 185 2.33 8.83 -12.40
C VAL A 185 1.26 9.32 -13.37
N LEU A 186 0.19 8.55 -13.62
CA LEU A 186 -0.93 8.99 -14.46
C LEU A 186 -1.60 10.25 -13.91
N LEU A 187 -1.98 10.23 -12.63
CA LEU A 187 -2.70 11.32 -12.00
C LEU A 187 -1.89 12.63 -12.06
N PHE A 188 -0.59 12.57 -11.73
CA PHE A 188 0.29 13.73 -11.77
C PHE A 188 0.51 14.22 -13.20
N SER A 189 0.76 13.30 -14.13
CA SER A 189 1.10 13.64 -15.51
C SER A 189 -0.08 14.25 -16.25
N PHE A 190 -1.30 13.73 -16.06
CA PHE A 190 -2.50 14.32 -16.63
C PHE A 190 -2.77 15.70 -16.07
N SER A 191 -2.61 15.87 -14.75
CA SER A 191 -2.85 17.17 -14.13
C SER A 191 -1.87 18.25 -14.60
N ILE A 192 -0.59 17.92 -14.75
CA ILE A 192 0.41 18.83 -15.34
C ILE A 192 0.08 19.15 -16.78
N THR A 193 -0.30 18.14 -17.57
CA THR A 193 -0.63 18.30 -19.00
C THR A 193 -1.82 19.22 -19.18
N ASP A 194 -2.90 19.00 -18.42
CA ASP A 194 -4.08 19.86 -18.41
C ASP A 194 -3.70 21.31 -18.08
N LYS A 195 -2.95 21.51 -16.98
CA LYS A 195 -2.55 22.86 -16.56
C LYS A 195 -1.67 23.57 -17.60
N ALA A 196 -0.69 22.87 -18.16
CA ALA A 196 0.21 23.43 -19.16
C ALA A 196 -0.55 23.83 -20.43
N LEU A 197 -1.43 22.96 -20.92
CA LEU A 197 -2.15 23.19 -22.18
C LEU A 197 -3.32 24.16 -22.01
N ASP A 198 -3.98 24.19 -20.86
CA ASP A 198 -4.97 25.22 -20.52
C ASP A 198 -4.33 26.62 -20.46
N THR A 199 -3.12 26.72 -19.92
CA THR A 199 -2.37 27.99 -19.86
C THR A 199 -2.02 28.48 -21.26
N ILE A 200 -1.59 27.57 -22.14
CA ILE A 200 -1.32 27.91 -23.55
C ILE A 200 -2.61 28.32 -24.28
N ALA A 201 -3.70 27.58 -24.12
CA ALA A 201 -4.99 27.89 -24.74
C ALA A 201 -5.53 29.26 -24.34
N LYS A 202 -5.32 29.66 -23.08
CA LYS A 202 -5.74 30.97 -22.56
C LYS A 202 -4.89 32.12 -23.10
N ASN A 203 -3.59 31.89 -23.31
CA ASN A 203 -2.66 32.94 -23.73
C ASN A 203 -2.62 33.12 -25.26
N ASP A 204 -2.97 32.09 -26.03
CA ASP A 204 -3.06 32.16 -27.49
C ASP A 204 -4.34 31.46 -28.00
N PRO A 205 -5.40 32.23 -28.34
CA PRO A 205 -6.65 31.70 -28.87
C PRO A 205 -6.50 30.91 -30.19
N ASN A 206 -5.44 31.14 -30.95
CA ASN A 206 -5.15 30.41 -32.19
C ASN A 206 -4.40 29.09 -31.95
N ALA A 207 -3.99 28.80 -30.71
CA ALA A 207 -3.26 27.58 -30.35
C ALA A 207 -4.16 26.34 -30.20
N GLY A 208 -5.46 26.41 -30.54
CA GLY A 208 -6.41 25.29 -30.39
C GLY A 208 -5.91 23.97 -31.01
N TYR A 209 -5.26 24.03 -32.17
CA TYR A 209 -4.67 22.84 -32.81
C TYR A 209 -3.50 22.27 -31.98
N ILE A 210 -2.62 23.13 -31.46
CA ILE A 210 -1.46 22.71 -30.65
C ILE A 210 -1.91 22.11 -29.33
N THR A 211 -2.94 22.67 -28.71
CA THR A 211 -3.44 22.21 -27.41
C THR A 211 -4.20 20.90 -27.49
N THR A 212 -5.00 20.67 -28.53
CA THR A 212 -5.67 19.37 -28.75
C THR A 212 -4.67 18.27 -29.11
N TYR A 213 -3.75 18.51 -30.04
CA TYR A 213 -2.75 17.51 -30.41
C TYR A 213 -1.74 17.26 -29.29
N GLY A 214 -1.34 18.31 -28.56
CA GLY A 214 -0.48 18.22 -27.39
C GLY A 214 -1.08 17.35 -26.28
N ARG A 215 -2.39 17.46 -26.00
CA ARG A 215 -3.07 16.60 -25.01
C ARG A 215 -2.98 15.14 -25.42
N PHE A 216 -3.38 14.85 -26.65
CA PHE A 216 -3.39 13.47 -27.15
C PHE A 216 -1.99 12.83 -27.07
N LEU A 217 -0.97 13.55 -27.51
CA LEU A 217 0.41 13.04 -27.53
C LEU A 217 0.93 12.82 -26.11
N LEU A 218 0.81 13.82 -25.23
CA LEU A 218 1.29 13.71 -23.85
C LEU A 218 0.54 12.62 -23.07
N TYR A 219 -0.78 12.51 -23.22
CA TYR A 219 -1.56 11.45 -22.59
C TYR A 219 -1.12 10.07 -23.05
N THR A 220 -0.90 9.90 -24.35
CA THR A 220 -0.42 8.63 -24.90
C THR A 220 0.95 8.26 -24.31
N ILE A 221 1.90 9.21 -24.22
CA ILE A 221 3.21 8.97 -23.62
C ILE A 221 3.06 8.56 -22.16
N PHE A 222 2.30 9.30 -21.37
CA PHE A 222 2.16 9.03 -19.94
C PHE A 222 1.44 7.71 -19.65
N ILE A 223 0.46 7.34 -20.47
CA ILE A 223 -0.19 6.02 -20.40
C ILE A 223 0.82 4.91 -20.67
N LEU A 224 1.67 5.03 -21.70
CA LEU A 224 2.69 4.03 -21.98
C LEU A 224 3.68 3.90 -20.82
N ILE A 225 4.12 5.01 -20.24
CA ILE A 225 5.03 5.01 -19.07
C ILE A 225 4.36 4.29 -17.90
N ALA A 226 3.11 4.64 -17.57
CA ALA A 226 2.40 4.03 -16.46
C ALA A 226 2.17 2.53 -16.68
N VAL A 227 1.75 2.13 -17.87
CA VAL A 227 1.59 0.71 -18.22
C VAL A 227 2.92 -0.02 -18.10
N ALA A 228 4.02 0.57 -18.60
CA ALA A 228 5.36 -0.02 -18.48
C ALA A 228 5.80 -0.24 -17.02
N ILE A 229 5.49 0.70 -16.12
CA ILE A 229 5.71 0.55 -14.68
C ILE A 229 4.88 -0.63 -14.15
N ILE A 230 3.57 -0.63 -14.41
CA ILE A 230 2.63 -1.63 -13.87
C ILE A 230 3.01 -3.06 -14.25
N VAL A 231 3.48 -3.26 -15.48
CA VAL A 231 3.78 -4.59 -15.98
C VAL A 231 5.26 -4.95 -15.90
N GLN A 232 6.11 -4.09 -15.32
CA GLN A 232 7.54 -4.35 -15.13
C GLN A 232 7.83 -5.73 -14.50
N PRO A 233 7.02 -6.25 -13.55
CA PRO A 233 7.25 -7.59 -12.99
C PRO A 233 7.05 -8.72 -14.00
N PHE A 234 6.36 -8.47 -15.11
CA PHE A 234 6.10 -9.43 -16.17
C PHE A 234 7.07 -9.23 -17.34
N GLY A 235 8.26 -9.82 -17.27
CA GLY A 235 9.30 -9.65 -18.30
C GLY A 235 8.85 -9.94 -19.74
N ASN A 236 7.90 -10.88 -19.93
CA ASN A 236 7.31 -11.18 -21.24
C ASN A 236 6.44 -10.03 -21.78
N VAL A 237 5.79 -9.26 -20.91
CA VAL A 237 4.94 -8.12 -21.29
C VAL A 237 5.79 -6.88 -21.58
N THR A 238 6.93 -6.72 -20.89
CA THR A 238 7.86 -5.60 -21.13
C THR A 238 8.35 -5.57 -22.57
N SER A 239 8.65 -6.73 -23.18
CA SER A 239 9.09 -6.82 -24.58
C SER A 239 7.97 -6.42 -25.57
N ILE A 240 6.73 -6.80 -25.28
CA ILE A 240 5.56 -6.41 -26.09
C ILE A 240 5.36 -4.89 -26.03
N LEU A 241 5.49 -4.30 -24.85
CA LEU A 241 5.37 -2.85 -24.68
C LEU A 241 6.48 -2.06 -25.33
N GLN A 242 7.73 -2.54 -25.28
CA GLN A 242 8.82 -1.91 -26.02
C GLN A 242 8.50 -1.90 -27.51
N THR A 243 8.00 -3.01 -28.06
CA THR A 243 7.58 -3.11 -29.47
C THR A 243 6.45 -2.12 -29.79
N LEU A 244 5.43 -2.02 -28.93
CA LEU A 244 4.34 -1.04 -29.08
C LEU A 244 4.84 0.41 -28.98
N ALA A 245 5.76 0.70 -28.06
CA ALA A 245 6.35 2.03 -27.89
C ALA A 245 7.15 2.45 -29.14
N TRP A 246 7.92 1.53 -29.74
CA TRP A 246 8.58 1.77 -31.03
C TRP A 246 7.59 2.02 -32.16
N GLY A 247 6.51 1.23 -32.25
CA GLY A 247 5.45 1.42 -33.24
C GLY A 247 4.78 2.79 -33.12
N LEU A 248 4.46 3.22 -31.89
CA LEU A 248 3.92 4.55 -31.62
C LEU A 248 4.92 5.67 -31.90
N ALA A 249 6.20 5.52 -31.53
CA ALA A 249 7.24 6.50 -31.82
C ALA A 249 7.41 6.72 -33.35
N ILE A 250 7.37 5.64 -34.13
CA ILE A 250 7.40 5.71 -35.60
C ILE A 250 6.14 6.41 -36.13
N ALA A 251 4.96 6.04 -35.64
CA ALA A 251 3.70 6.66 -36.06
C ALA A 251 3.66 8.18 -35.76
N PHE A 252 4.12 8.60 -34.57
CA PHE A 252 4.27 10.02 -34.23
C PHE A 252 5.33 10.71 -35.10
N GLY A 253 6.46 10.06 -35.36
CA GLY A 253 7.49 10.56 -36.26
C GLY A 253 6.93 10.87 -37.65
N ILE A 254 6.12 9.97 -38.21
CA ILE A 254 5.45 10.17 -39.51
C ILE A 254 4.42 11.30 -39.43
N MET A 255 3.63 11.36 -38.34
CA MET A 255 2.62 12.40 -38.14
C MET A 255 3.22 13.82 -38.03
N LEU A 256 4.43 13.96 -37.51
CA LEU A 256 5.11 15.26 -37.36
C LEU A 256 5.61 15.84 -38.70
N ILE A 257 5.84 15.01 -39.73
CA ILE A 257 6.36 15.44 -41.05
C ILE A 257 5.51 16.57 -41.68
N PRO A 258 4.19 16.42 -41.89
CA PRO A 258 3.37 17.48 -42.49
C PRO A 258 3.29 18.74 -41.62
N LEU A 259 3.37 18.58 -40.31
CA LEU A 259 3.30 19.66 -39.32
C LEU A 259 4.55 20.54 -39.38
N ILE A 260 5.73 19.90 -39.40
CA ILE A 260 7.03 20.57 -39.60
C ILE A 260 7.07 21.26 -40.97
N TYR A 261 6.61 20.60 -42.03
CA TYR A 261 6.55 21.19 -43.37
C TYR A 261 5.69 22.45 -43.41
N MET A 262 4.52 22.44 -42.76
CA MET A 262 3.64 23.60 -42.66
C MET A 262 4.29 24.76 -41.89
N PHE A 263 4.96 24.49 -40.76
CA PHE A 263 5.67 25.51 -39.99
C PHE A 263 6.85 26.12 -40.75
N VAL A 264 7.67 25.28 -41.41
CA VAL A 264 8.76 25.75 -42.26
C VAL A 264 8.23 26.63 -43.38
N LYS A 265 7.13 26.23 -44.04
CA LYS A 265 6.50 27.03 -45.10
C LYS A 265 5.97 28.38 -44.59
N LYS A 266 5.38 28.43 -43.39
CA LYS A 266 4.93 29.68 -42.76
C LYS A 266 6.10 30.60 -42.41
N MET A 267 7.16 30.08 -41.78
CA MET A 267 8.35 30.87 -41.46
C MET A 267 9.02 31.43 -42.71
N VAL A 268 9.13 30.63 -43.78
CA VAL A 268 9.67 31.09 -45.07
C VAL A 268 8.78 32.17 -45.71
N ALA A 269 7.47 32.13 -45.48
CA ALA A 269 6.55 33.15 -45.98
C ALA A 269 6.58 34.45 -45.16
N GLU A 270 6.88 34.40 -43.86
CA GLU A 270 7.04 35.60 -43.00
C GLU A 270 8.41 36.27 -43.14
N VAL A 271 9.43 35.54 -43.58
CA VAL A 271 10.79 36.08 -43.87
C VAL A 271 10.86 36.77 -45.25
N LYS A 272 9.80 36.67 -46.07
CA LYS A 272 9.69 37.29 -47.39
C LYS A 272 8.86 38.57 -47.35
#